data_AF-A0A376F3X8-F1
#
_entry.id   AF-A0A376F3X8-F1
#
_cell.length_a   1.000
_cell.length_b   1.000
_cell.length_c   1.000
_cell.angle_alpha   90.00
_cell.angle_beta   90.00
_cell.angle_gamma   90.00
#
_symmetry.space_group_name_H-M   'P 1'
#
loop_
_entity.id
_entity.type
_entity.pdbx_description
1 polymer ?
#
loop_
_entity_poly.entity_id
_entity_poly.type
_entity_poly.pdbx_seq_one_letter_code
_entity_poly.pdbx_strand_id
1 'polypeptide(L)' 'MSEKRVVMVVDMQNGVFETPRHQREKCVSLISQLTQAADKVIFIQHTEGRGPGRGK' A
#
# COMPACT_ATOMS: atom_id res chain seq x y z
N MET A 1 -4.64 28.72 1.81
CA MET A 1 -4.56 27.41 1.14
C MET A 1 -4.59 26.35 2.22
N SER A 2 -5.56 25.43 2.22
CA SER A 2 -5.49 24.25 3.10
C SER A 2 -4.31 23.40 2.68
N GLU A 3 -3.46 22.98 3.62
CA GLU A 3 -2.43 21.98 3.35
C GLU A 3 -3.10 20.68 2.87
N LYS A 4 -2.61 20.10 1.77
CA LYS A 4 -3.13 18.83 1.25
C LYS A 4 -2.53 17.67 2.03
N ARG A 5 -3.36 16.79 2.56
CA ARG A 5 -2.97 15.54 3.21
C ARG A 5 -2.77 14.46 2.16
N VAL A 6 -1.57 13.91 2.10
CA VAL A 6 -1.22 12.83 1.19
C VAL A 6 -0.87 11.58 2.00
N VAL A 7 -1.47 10.45 1.65
CA VAL A 7 -1.14 9.14 2.22
C VAL A 7 -0.45 8.29 1.16
N MET A 8 0.62 7.60 1.56
CA MET A 8 1.31 6.65 0.71
C MET A 8 1.19 5.26 1.32
N VAL A 9 0.57 4.35 0.58
CA VAL A 9 0.38 2.95 0.98
C VAL A 9 1.37 2.10 0.20
N VAL A 10 2.33 1.50 0.91
CA VAL A 10 3.43 0.74 0.30
C VAL A 10 3.24 -0.74 0.57
N ASP A 11 3.23 -1.52 -0.51
CA ASP A 11 3.30 -2.98 -0.52
C ASP A 11 2.16 -3.71 0.22
N MET A 12 1.07 -3.02 0.56
CA MET A 12 -0.08 -3.64 1.26
C MET A 12 -0.99 -4.44 0.33
N GLN A 13 -0.41 -5.35 -0.47
CA GLN A 13 -1.09 -6.29 -1.36
C GLN A 13 -1.41 -7.60 -0.63
N ASN A 14 -2.24 -8.46 -1.23
CA ASN A 14 -2.57 -9.76 -0.63
C ASN A 14 -1.33 -10.65 -0.38
N GLY A 15 -0.32 -10.60 -1.25
CA GLY A 15 0.94 -11.35 -1.12
C GLY A 15 1.70 -11.04 0.17
N VAL A 16 1.60 -9.81 0.69
CA VAL A 16 2.24 -9.43 1.97
C VAL A 16 1.68 -10.20 3.17
N PHE A 17 0.45 -10.71 3.05
CA PHE A 17 -0.20 -11.50 4.09
C PHE A 17 0.00 -13.01 3.96
N GLU A 18 0.76 -13.48 2.97
CA GLU A 18 1.16 -14.89 2.86
C GLU A 18 2.10 -15.31 3.99
N THR A 19 2.75 -14.32 4.63
CA THR A 19 3.50 -14.50 5.88
C THR A 19 2.76 -13.83 7.06
N PRO A 20 2.87 -14.37 8.29
CA PRO A 20 2.26 -13.76 9.47
C PRO A 20 2.74 -12.31 9.68
N ARG A 21 1.79 -11.39 9.83
CA ARG A 21 2.06 -9.97 10.13
C ARG A 21 1.53 -9.61 11.50
N HIS A 22 2.34 -8.87 12.26
CA HIS A 22 1.95 -8.36 13.56
C HIS A 22 0.73 -7.44 13.44
N GLN A 23 -0.31 -7.68 14.23
CA GLN A 23 -1.53 -6.85 14.28
C GLN A 23 -2.19 -6.59 12.91
N ARG A 24 -2.16 -7.59 12.01
CA ARG A 24 -2.68 -7.49 10.62
C ARG A 24 -3.99 -6.71 10.51
N GLU A 25 -5.03 -7.12 11.23
CA GLU A 25 -6.37 -6.51 11.14
C GLU A 25 -6.37 -5.02 11.54
N LYS A 26 -5.66 -4.70 12.63
CA LYS A 26 -5.52 -3.33 13.10
C LYS A 26 -4.76 -2.47 12.09
N CYS A 27 -3.68 -2.98 11.52
CA CYS A 27 -2.91 -2.28 10.50
C CYS A 27 -3.77 -1.98 9.27
N VAL A 28 -4.52 -2.97 8.76
CA VAL A 28 -5.42 -2.78 7.61
C VAL A 28 -6.51 -1.75 7.92
N SER A 29 -7.12 -1.81 9.11
CA SER A 29 -8.12 -0.84 9.53
C SER A 29 -7.57 0.59 9.57
N LEU A 30 -6.38 0.78 10.17
CA LEU A 30 -5.73 2.10 10.24
C LEU A 30 -5.35 2.65 8.86
N ILE A 31 -4.81 1.81 7.97
CA ILE A 31 -4.50 2.20 6.59
C ILE A 31 -5.76 2.66 5.86
N SER A 32 -6.86 1.94 6.02
CA SER A 32 -8.16 2.30 5.43
C SER A 32 -8.67 3.65 5.94
N GLN A 33 -8.58 3.89 7.26
CA GLN A 33 -8.97 5.18 7.85
C GLN A 33 -8.11 6.34 7.33
N LEU A 34 -6.80 6.15 7.24
CA LEU A 34 -5.88 7.16 6.70
C LEU A 34 -6.15 7.45 5.22
N THR A 35 -6.39 6.38 4.44
CA THR A 35 -6.74 6.47 3.01
C THR A 35 -8.03 7.27 2.80
N GLN A 36 -9.05 7.04 3.62
CA GLN A 36 -10.32 7.76 3.56
C GLN A 36 -10.19 9.24 3.98
N ALA A 37 -9.28 9.54 4.91
CA ALA A 37 -9.08 10.90 5.40
C ALA A 37 -8.16 11.76 4.51
N ALA A 38 -7.47 11.17 3.52
CA ALA A 38 -6.48 11.87 2.71
C ALA A 38 -7.10 12.55 1.48
N ASP A 39 -6.54 13.70 1.09
CA ASP A 39 -6.91 14.39 -0.15
C ASP A 39 -6.33 13.68 -1.38
N LYS A 40 -5.22 12.96 -1.20
CA LYS A 40 -4.60 12.14 -2.25
C LYS A 40 -3.98 10.89 -1.64
N VAL A 41 -4.11 9.77 -2.35
CA VAL A 41 -3.51 8.50 -1.97
C VAL A 41 -2.60 8.02 -3.09
N ILE A 42 -1.39 7.56 -2.73
CA ILE A 42 -0.42 6.97 -3.63
C ILE A 42 -0.20 5.53 -3.22
N PHE A 43 -0.50 4.59 -4.11
CA PHE A 43 -0.22 3.17 -3.89
C PHE A 43 1.11 2.80 -4.55
N ILE A 44 2.02 2.22 -3.78
CA ILE A 44 3.25 1.61 -4.27
C ILE A 44 3.10 0.11 -4.04
N GLN A 45 3.34 -0.66 -5.07
CA GLN A 45 3.09 -2.10 -5.08
C GLN A 45 4.38 -2.82 -5.42
N HIS A 46 4.70 -3.89 -4.69
CA HIS A 46 5.72 -4.81 -5.16
C HIS A 46 5.16 -5.59 -6.36
N THR A 47 6.01 -5.87 -7.34
CA THR A 47 5.66 -6.69 -8.50
C THR A 47 6.65 -7.84 -8.54
N GLU A 48 6.19 -9.05 -8.22
CA GLU A 48 6.98 -10.25 -8.43
C GLU A 48 6.90 -10.61 -9.91
N GLY A 49 7.85 -10.10 -10.68
CA GLY A 49 7.91 -10.33 -12.12
C GLY A 49 8.76 -9.27 -12.79
N ARG A 50 9.95 -9.71 -13.22
CA ARG A 50 10.80 -9.14 -14.28
C ARG A 50 10.18 -7.87 -14.90
N GLY A 51 10.79 -6.71 -14.62
CA GLY A 51 10.42 -5.46 -15.27
C GLY A 51 10.27 -5.63 -16.79
N PRO A 52 9.46 -4.79 -17.44
CA PRO A 52 9.14 -4.95 -18.86
C PRO A 52 10.42 -4.91 -19.68
N GLY A 53 10.84 -6.09 -20.16
CA GLY A 53 12.03 -6.26 -20.99
C GLY A 53 13.27 -6.75 -20.26
N ARG A 54 13.38 -8.06 -20.04
CA ARG A 54 14.48 -8.90 -20.55
C ARG A 54 13.92 -10.29 -20.83
N GLY A 55 14.46 -10.95 -21.85
CA GLY A 55 13.75 -11.97 -22.63
C GLY A 55 14.01 -13.44 -22.32
N LYS A 56 13.43 -14.22 -23.24
CA LYS A 56 13.20 -15.67 -23.28
C LYS A 56 12.17 -16.15 -22.27
#